data_AF-A0A7X6TLV7-F1
#
_entry.id   AF-A0A7X6TLV7-F1
#
_cell.length_a   1.000
_cell.length_b   1.000
_cell.length_c   1.000
_cell.angle_alpha   90.00
_cell.angle_beta   90.00
_cell.angle_gamma   90.00
#
_symmetry.space_group_name_H-M   'P 1'
#
loop_
_entity.id
_entity.type
_entity.pdbx_description
1 polymer ?
#
loop_
_entity_poly.entity_id
_entity_poly.type
_entity_poly.pdbx_seq_one_letter_code
_entity_poly.pdbx_strand_id
1 'polypeptide(L)' 'LYIARLLKNTGIKTTRLAHGIPMGSDLEYADEVTLMRAFVGRQDIN' A
#
# COMPACT_ATOMS: atom_id res chain seq x y z
N LEU A 1 -3.29 6.03 10.20
CA LEU A 1 -2.10 6.24 11.06
C LEU A 1 -2.42 6.42 12.55
N TYR A 2 -3.67 6.70 12.94
CA TYR A 2 -4.03 6.88 14.35
C TYR A 2 -3.93 5.57 15.18
N ILE A 3 -4.59 4.50 14.75
CA ILE A 3 -4.60 3.21 15.47
C ILE A 3 -3.17 2.64 15.59
N ALA A 4 -2.38 2.70 14.53
CA ALA A 4 -0.98 2.26 14.56
C ALA A 4 -0.13 3.03 15.60
N ARG A 5 -0.42 4.32 15.83
CA ARG A 5 0.27 5.11 16.87
C ARG A 5 -0.11 4.67 18.27
N LEU A 6 -1.39 4.35 18.50
CA LEU A 6 -1.86 3.84 19.80
C LEU A 6 -1.23 2.48 20.14
N LEU A 7 -1.00 1.65 19.13
CA LEU A 7 -0.44 0.30 19.30
C LEU A 7 1.10 0.26 19.25
N LYS A 8 1.79 1.41 19.15
CA LYS A 8 3.25 1.47 18.95
C LYS A 8 4.05 0.73 20.03
N ASN A 9 3.58 0.75 21.28
CA ASN A 9 4.31 0.20 22.44
C ASN A 9 3.67 -1.09 22.99
N THR A 10 2.73 -1.71 22.28
CA THR A 10 2.01 -2.91 22.77
C THR A 10 2.67 -4.23 22.35
N GLY A 11 3.73 -4.17 21.52
CA GLY A 11 4.36 -5.36 20.92
C GLY A 11 3.53 -6.01 19.82
N ILE A 12 2.36 -5.46 19.48
CA ILE A 12 1.49 -5.97 18.43
C ILE A 12 2.03 -5.57 17.05
N LYS A 13 2.28 -6.56 16.20
CA LYS A 13 2.66 -6.32 14.80
C LYS A 13 1.49 -5.66 14.07
N THR A 14 1.66 -4.40 13.69
CA THR A 14 0.69 -3.67 12.86
C THR A 14 1.16 -3.66 11.42
N THR A 15 0.29 -4.04 10.49
CA THR A 15 0.52 -3.96 9.05
C THR A 15 -0.61 -3.15 8.41
N ARG A 16 -0.38 -2.70 7.18
CA ARG A 16 -1.40 -2.02 6.36
C ARG A 16 -1.56 -2.82 5.07
N LEU A 17 -2.78 -2.93 4.58
CA LEU A 17 -3.05 -3.52 3.27
C LEU A 17 -2.25 -2.77 2.20
N ALA A 18 -1.81 -3.50 1.17
CA ALA A 18 -1.19 -2.90 0.00
C ALA A 18 -2.15 -1.89 -0.65
N HIS A 19 -1.59 -0.80 -1.18
CA HIS A 19 -2.33 0.20 -1.95
C HIS A 19 -1.61 0.35 -3.29
N GLY A 20 -2.36 0.28 -4.39
CA GLY A 20 -1.81 0.31 -5.74
C GLY A 20 -2.86 -0.09 -6.75
N ILE A 21 -2.40 -0.60 -7.90
CA ILE A 21 -3.26 -1.03 -9.00
C ILE A 21 -4.09 -2.25 -8.58
N PRO A 22 -5.42 -2.26 -8.79
CA PRO A 22 -6.25 -3.41 -8.46
C PRO A 22 -5.96 -4.60 -9.39
N MET A 23 -6.24 -5.81 -8.91
CA MET A 23 -6.12 -7.01 -9.74
C MET A 23 -7.14 -6.95 -10.88
N GLY A 24 -6.67 -7.23 -12.10
CA GLY A 24 -7.53 -7.28 -13.30
C GLY A 24 -7.87 -5.93 -13.93
N SER A 25 -7.23 -4.84 -13.51
CA SER A 25 -7.31 -3.55 -14.23
C SER A 25 -6.19 -3.39 -15.24
N ASP A 26 -6.48 -2.75 -16.37
CA ASP A 26 -5.45 -2.31 -17.30
C ASP A 26 -4.84 -0.98 -16.86
N LEU A 27 -3.53 -0.84 -17.10
CA LEU A 27 -2.74 0.32 -16.70
C LEU A 27 -3.26 1.62 -17.31
N GLU A 28 -3.78 1.55 -18.54
CA GLU A 28 -4.25 2.69 -19.33
C GLU A 28 -5.46 3.41 -18.71
N TYR A 29 -6.20 2.72 -17.84
CA TYR A 29 -7.37 3.27 -17.14
C TYR A 29 -7.11 3.62 -15.68
N ALA A 30 -5.88 3.37 -15.19
CA ALA A 30 -5.51 3.74 -13.83
C ALA A 30 -5.21 5.23 -13.74
N ASP A 31 -5.71 5.88 -12.69
CA ASP A 31 -5.38 7.28 -12.43
C ASP A 31 -3.90 7.45 -12.04
N GLU A 32 -3.37 8.62 -12.32
CA GLU A 32 -1.96 8.96 -12.08
C GLU A 32 -1.54 8.79 -10.60
N VAL A 33 -2.45 9.08 -9.66
CA VAL A 33 -2.16 8.97 -8.22
C VAL A 33 -2.02 7.50 -7.82
N THR A 34 -2.87 6.62 -8.34
CA THR A 34 -2.78 5.17 -8.11
C THR A 34 -1.50 4.60 -8.73
N LEU A 35 -1.15 5.01 -9.95
CA LEU A 35 0.11 4.63 -10.60
C LEU A 35 1.31 5.05 -9.76
N MET A 36 1.37 6.32 -9.37
CA MET A 36 2.46 6.86 -8.54
C MET A 36 2.59 6.08 -7.23
N ARG A 37 1.48 5.78 -6.55
CA ARG A 37 1.48 4.99 -5.31
C ARG A 37 1.97 3.56 -5.53
N ALA A 38 1.57 2.92 -6.63
CA ALA A 38 2.02 1.57 -6.98
C ALA A 38 3.53 1.55 -7.26
N PHE A 39 4.07 2.58 -7.94
CA PHE A 39 5.50 2.71 -8.17
C PHE A 39 6.30 2.93 -6.90
N VAL A 40 5.87 3.85 -6.02
CA VAL A 40 6.52 4.12 -4.72
C VAL A 40 6.48 2.89 -3.81
N GLY A 41 5.38 2.13 -3.84
CA GLY A 41 5.17 0.93 -3.04
C GLY A 41 5.73 -0.36 -3.64
N ARG A 42 6.34 -0.31 -4.85
CA ARG A 42 6.79 -1.50 -5.58
C ARG A 42 7.78 -2.32 -4.73
N GLN A 43 7.46 -3.59 -4.53
CA GLN A 43 8.33 -4.54 -3.83
C GLN A 43 9.15 -5.33 -4.86
N ASP A 44 10.32 -5.81 -4.42
CA ASP A 44 11.06 -6.81 -5.19
C ASP A 44 10.26 -8.12 -5.25
N ILE A 45 10.46 -8.88 -6.33
CA ILE A 45 9.84 -10.19 -6.53
C ILE A 45 10.73 -11.30 -5.95
N ASN A 46 12.01 -11.00 -5.70
CA ASN A 46 13.01 -11.96 -5.21
C ASN A 46 13.01 -12.13 -3.68
#